data_AF-A0A0C1MMY0-F1
#
_entry.id   AF-A0A0C1MMY0-F1
#
_cell.length_a   1.000
_cell.length_b   1.000
_cell.length_c   1.000
_cell.angle_alpha   90.00
_cell.angle_beta   90.00
_cell.angle_gamma   90.00
#
_symmetry.space_group_name_H-M   'P 1'
#
loop_
_entity.id
_entity.type
_entity.pdbx_description
1 polymer ?
#
loop_
_entity_poly.entity_id
_entity_poly.type
_entity_poly.pdbx_seq_one_letter_code
_entity_poly.pdbx_strand_id
1 'polypeptide(L)'
;MKTLFLASTLLASIISVNGSATEVKKSADDGLLKYSYNFVYLKCESASCNGAITRWYKMSVFYKFIADVPPHSEVRIYWNENVPVGRSAGKRVAYTKGAACSDGSNMTAKWFLDSAFKPVTAIATDCDGLEHTYSVHQFNF
;
A
#
# COMPACT_ATOMS: atom_id res chain seq x y z
N MET A 1 -27.14 48.37 34.99
CA MET A 1 -27.02 48.02 33.55
C MET A 1 -26.37 46.65 33.45
N LYS A 2 -27.07 45.66 32.90
CA LYS A 2 -26.57 44.29 32.69
C LYS A 2 -26.09 44.18 31.25
N THR A 3 -24.79 44.03 31.03
CA THR A 3 -24.19 43.82 29.71
C THR A 3 -23.97 42.33 29.50
N LEU A 4 -24.59 41.79 28.45
CA LEU A 4 -24.50 40.40 28.04
C LEU A 4 -23.07 40.06 27.56
N PHE A 5 -22.54 38.92 28.02
CA PHE A 5 -21.43 38.24 27.35
C PHE A 5 -22.00 37.36 26.22
N LEU A 6 -21.76 37.73 24.97
CA LEU A 6 -21.93 36.83 23.82
C LEU A 6 -20.69 35.92 23.74
N ALA A 7 -20.81 34.70 24.25
CA ALA A 7 -19.87 33.63 23.96
C ALA A 7 -20.11 33.12 22.53
N SER A 8 -19.24 33.47 21.58
CA SER A 8 -19.18 32.84 20.27
C SER A 8 -18.60 31.44 20.42
N THR A 9 -19.48 30.43 20.47
CA THR A 9 -19.10 29.03 20.26
C THR A 9 -18.79 28.85 18.77
N LEU A 10 -17.51 28.83 18.40
CA LEU A 10 -17.08 28.29 17.11
C LEU A 10 -17.35 26.79 17.11
N LEU A 11 -18.41 26.36 16.40
CA LEU A 11 -18.57 24.99 15.96
C LEU A 11 -17.47 24.69 14.93
N ALA A 12 -16.35 24.09 15.38
CA ALA A 12 -15.46 23.37 14.49
C ALA A 12 -16.04 21.97 14.31
N SER A 13 -16.91 21.82 13.32
CA SER A 13 -17.40 20.54 12.84
C SER A 13 -16.19 19.76 12.29
N ILE A 14 -15.59 18.90 13.11
CA ILE A 14 -14.67 17.88 12.63
C ILE A 14 -15.54 16.91 11.83
N ILE A 15 -15.65 17.16 10.52
CA ILE A 15 -16.17 16.17 9.58
C ILE A 15 -15.07 15.10 9.52
N SER A 16 -15.17 14.12 10.42
CA SER A 16 -14.47 12.85 10.31
C SER A 16 -14.94 12.19 9.02
N VAL A 17 -14.23 12.48 7.93
CA VAL A 17 -14.28 11.68 6.71
C VAL A 17 -13.81 10.30 7.12
N ASN A 18 -14.77 9.42 7.41
CA ASN A 18 -14.55 7.98 7.46
C ASN A 18 -14.06 7.60 6.06
N GLY A 19 -12.75 7.61 5.89
CA GLY A 19 -12.09 6.98 4.75
C GLY A 19 -12.42 5.51 4.82
N SER A 20 -13.55 5.11 4.26
CA SER A 20 -13.86 3.73 3.97
C SER A 20 -12.69 3.19 3.17
N ALA A 21 -11.94 2.26 3.78
CA ALA A 21 -10.94 1.48 3.08
C ALA A 21 -11.64 0.90 1.86
N THR A 22 -11.29 1.40 0.68
CA THR A 22 -11.89 0.93 -0.56
C THR A 22 -11.43 -0.51 -0.72
N GLU A 23 -12.33 -1.47 -0.52
CA GLU A 23 -12.02 -2.87 -0.76
C GLU A 23 -11.65 -3.00 -2.23
N VAL A 24 -10.38 -3.29 -2.51
CA VAL A 24 -9.93 -3.51 -3.87
C VAL A 24 -10.67 -4.74 -4.40
N LYS A 25 -11.54 -4.52 -5.40
CA LYS A 25 -12.34 -5.58 -6.03
C LYS A 25 -11.40 -6.63 -6.61
N LYS A 26 -11.49 -7.85 -6.10
CA LYS A 26 -10.77 -9.02 -6.62
C LYS A 26 -11.13 -9.25 -8.09
N SER A 27 -10.14 -9.36 -8.96
CA SER A 27 -10.35 -9.80 -10.34
C SER A 27 -10.26 -11.32 -10.41
N ALA A 28 -11.12 -11.96 -11.20
CA ALA A 28 -11.00 -13.40 -11.48
C ALA A 28 -9.64 -13.76 -12.14
N ASP A 29 -8.97 -12.76 -12.72
CA ASP A 29 -7.67 -12.91 -13.36
C ASP A 29 -6.47 -12.88 -12.39
N ASP A 30 -6.68 -12.58 -11.11
CA ASP A 30 -5.57 -12.38 -10.15
C ASP A 30 -4.84 -13.68 -9.76
N GLY A 31 -5.41 -14.84 -10.08
CA GLY A 31 -4.87 -16.14 -9.75
C GLY A 31 -5.21 -16.57 -8.32
N LEU A 32 -4.31 -17.30 -7.67
CA LEU A 32 -4.55 -17.91 -6.37
C LEU A 32 -4.13 -16.97 -5.24
N LEU A 33 -5.01 -16.72 -4.27
CA LEU A 33 -4.65 -16.01 -3.04
C LEU A 33 -3.63 -16.84 -2.25
N LYS A 34 -2.47 -16.26 -1.95
CA LYS A 34 -1.40 -16.93 -1.18
C LYS A 34 -1.20 -16.33 0.20
N TYR A 35 -1.50 -15.06 0.36
CA TYR A 35 -1.37 -14.37 1.62
C TYR A 35 -2.43 -13.27 1.76
N SER A 36 -3.01 -13.15 2.94
CA SER A 36 -3.95 -12.09 3.30
C SER A 36 -3.83 -11.77 4.78
N TYR A 37 -3.63 -10.49 5.12
CA TYR A 37 -3.56 -10.04 6.50
C TYR A 37 -4.15 -8.64 6.64
N ASN A 38 -4.92 -8.39 7.70
CA ASN A 38 -5.70 -7.16 7.84
C ASN A 38 -4.91 -5.96 8.37
N PHE A 39 -3.84 -6.21 9.14
CA PHE A 39 -3.10 -5.17 9.85
C PHE A 39 -1.64 -5.16 9.43
N VAL A 40 -1.39 -4.74 8.18
CA VAL A 40 -0.02 -4.57 7.65
C VAL A 40 0.34 -3.09 7.62
N TYR A 41 1.51 -2.76 8.18
CA TYR A 41 2.12 -1.43 8.08
C TYR A 41 3.54 -1.53 7.53
N LEU A 42 4.03 -0.42 6.99
CA LEU A 42 5.40 -0.27 6.53
C LEU A 42 6.16 0.61 7.51
N LYS A 43 7.40 0.22 7.81
CA LYS A 43 8.37 1.08 8.48
C LYS A 43 9.43 1.50 7.48
N CYS A 44 9.64 2.79 7.37
CA CYS A 44 10.61 3.32 6.44
C CYS A 44 12.04 3.16 6.99
N GLU A 45 12.92 2.53 6.21
CA GLU A 45 14.32 2.27 6.58
C GLU A 45 15.29 3.25 5.91
N SER A 46 14.82 4.01 4.90
CA SER A 46 15.61 5.08 4.27
C SER A 46 15.81 6.27 5.20
N ALA A 47 16.92 7.00 5.03
CA ALA A 47 17.19 8.23 5.77
C ALA A 47 16.18 9.35 5.46
N SER A 48 15.59 9.35 4.25
CA SER A 48 14.62 10.36 3.77
C SER A 48 13.36 10.49 4.62
N CYS A 49 13.02 9.48 5.40
CA CYS A 49 11.75 9.35 6.11
C CYS A 49 11.91 9.07 7.61
N ASN A 50 13.15 9.07 8.13
CA ASN A 50 13.50 9.00 9.55
C ASN A 50 12.69 7.96 10.37
N GLY A 51 12.56 6.73 9.87
CA GLY A 51 11.87 5.67 10.60
C GLY A 51 10.34 5.77 10.63
N ALA A 52 9.73 6.66 9.85
CA ALA A 52 8.28 6.85 9.83
C ALA A 52 7.54 5.53 9.52
N ILE A 53 6.41 5.35 10.21
CA ILE A 53 5.53 4.20 10.01
C ILE A 53 4.24 4.63 9.31
N THR A 54 3.73 3.78 8.42
CA THR A 54 2.44 4.01 7.76
C THR A 54 1.29 3.61 8.67
N ARG A 55 0.06 3.98 8.29
CA ARG A 55 -1.15 3.37 8.84
C ARG A 55 -1.24 1.89 8.49
N TRP A 56 -2.11 1.17 9.20
CA TRP A 56 -2.42 -0.23 8.93
C TRP A 56 -3.44 -0.35 7.81
N TYR A 57 -3.15 -1.23 6.86
CA TYR A 57 -4.08 -1.60 5.80
C TYR A 57 -4.09 -3.11 5.61
N LYS A 58 -5.20 -3.60 5.07
CA LYS A 58 -5.28 -4.98 4.59
C LYS A 58 -4.34 -5.16 3.40
N MET A 59 -3.55 -6.22 3.44
CA MET A 59 -2.70 -6.66 2.34
C MET A 59 -3.24 -7.96 1.78
N SER A 60 -3.30 -8.08 0.46
CA SER A 60 -3.60 -9.33 -0.24
C SER A 60 -2.55 -9.59 -1.31
N VAL A 61 -2.05 -10.82 -1.36
CA VAL A 61 -1.04 -11.27 -2.32
C VAL A 61 -1.58 -12.47 -3.09
N PHE A 62 -1.59 -12.34 -4.40
CA PHE A 62 -2.01 -13.39 -5.31
C PHE A 62 -0.84 -13.88 -6.17
N TYR A 63 -0.92 -15.14 -6.55
CA TYR A 63 0.04 -15.80 -7.43
C TYR A 63 -0.67 -16.27 -8.69
N LYS A 64 -0.14 -15.85 -9.83
CA LYS A 64 -0.58 -16.27 -11.15
C LYS A 64 0.58 -16.94 -11.87
N PHE A 65 0.35 -18.16 -12.36
CA PHE A 65 1.25 -18.81 -13.30
C PHE A 65 0.92 -18.34 -14.72
N ILE A 66 1.93 -17.93 -15.48
CA ILE A 66 1.79 -17.48 -16.86
C ILE A 66 2.70 -18.36 -17.71
N ALA A 67 2.08 -19.25 -18.50
CA ALA A 67 2.81 -20.12 -19.41
C ALA A 67 3.61 -19.30 -20.44
N ASP A 68 4.69 -19.90 -20.96
CA ASP A 68 5.43 -19.45 -22.15
C ASP A 68 6.17 -18.10 -22.07
N VAL A 69 5.99 -17.31 -20.99
CA VAL A 69 6.74 -16.07 -20.75
C VAL A 69 7.62 -16.23 -19.51
N PRO A 70 8.95 -16.42 -19.62
CA PRO A 70 9.83 -16.40 -18.47
C PRO A 70 10.00 -14.96 -17.93
N PRO A 71 9.97 -14.74 -16.60
CA PRO A 71 9.64 -15.73 -15.58
C PRO A 71 8.15 -16.08 -15.59
N HIS A 72 7.81 -17.38 -15.57
CA HIS A 72 6.44 -17.91 -15.71
C HIS A 72 5.50 -17.63 -14.53
N SER A 73 5.79 -16.59 -13.75
CA SER A 73 5.06 -16.26 -12.54
C SER A 73 4.96 -14.76 -12.36
N GLU A 74 3.74 -14.36 -12.02
CA GLU A 74 3.37 -13.02 -11.64
C GLU A 74 2.85 -13.07 -10.21
N VAL A 75 3.39 -12.21 -9.35
CA VAL A 75 2.84 -11.96 -8.02
C VAL A 75 2.15 -10.61 -8.03
N ARG A 76 0.90 -10.59 -7.58
CA ARG A 76 0.06 -9.39 -7.54
C ARG A 76 -0.19 -8.99 -6.10
N ILE A 77 0.13 -7.74 -5.77
CA ILE A 77 -0.04 -7.20 -4.41
C ILE A 77 -1.04 -6.07 -4.44
N TYR A 78 -1.96 -6.13 -3.47
CA TYR A 78 -2.88 -5.06 -3.13
C TYR A 78 -2.61 -4.61 -1.70
N TRP A 79 -2.33 -3.33 -1.51
CA TRP A 79 -2.12 -2.72 -0.19
C TRP A 79 -2.31 -1.20 -0.24
N ASN A 80 -3.25 -0.67 0.55
CA ASN A 80 -3.68 0.72 0.45
C ASN A 80 -4.02 1.09 -1.02
N GLU A 81 -3.38 2.11 -1.59
CA GLU A 81 -3.52 2.53 -2.99
C GLU A 81 -2.64 1.74 -3.97
N ASN A 82 -1.80 0.83 -3.48
CA ASN A 82 -0.97 0.01 -4.35
C ASN A 82 -1.82 -1.06 -5.04
N VAL A 83 -1.75 -1.07 -6.36
CA VAL A 83 -2.39 -2.06 -7.25
C VAL A 83 -1.34 -2.68 -8.18
N PRO A 84 -1.49 -3.97 -8.56
CA PRO A 84 -0.53 -4.66 -9.41
C PRO A 84 -0.48 -4.07 -10.82
N VAL A 85 0.70 -4.14 -11.45
CA VAL A 85 0.92 -3.63 -12.82
C VAL A 85 0.94 -4.71 -13.91
N GLY A 86 0.59 -5.97 -13.59
CA GLY A 86 0.53 -7.02 -14.62
C GLY A 86 1.89 -7.59 -15.03
N ARG A 87 2.95 -7.42 -14.23
CA ARG A 87 4.34 -7.73 -14.63
C ARG A 87 4.84 -9.05 -14.04
N SER A 88 5.15 -10.00 -14.91
CA SER A 88 5.87 -11.23 -14.57
C SER A 88 7.28 -10.94 -14.06
N ALA A 89 7.57 -11.40 -12.83
CA ALA A 89 8.84 -11.11 -12.15
C ALA A 89 9.36 -12.26 -11.28
N GLY A 90 8.75 -13.44 -11.36
CA GLY A 90 9.09 -14.56 -10.50
C GLY A 90 8.18 -14.64 -9.26
N LYS A 91 8.33 -15.72 -8.48
CA LYS A 91 7.46 -16.03 -7.33
C LYS A 91 7.68 -15.14 -6.10
N ARG A 92 8.73 -14.32 -6.09
CA ARG A 92 9.21 -13.58 -4.90
C ARG A 92 9.34 -12.08 -5.13
N VAL A 93 8.89 -11.59 -6.28
CA VAL A 93 8.95 -10.18 -6.64
C VAL A 93 7.61 -9.78 -7.22
N ALA A 94 7.06 -8.66 -6.75
CA ALA A 94 5.88 -8.04 -7.31
C ALA A 94 6.15 -6.56 -7.63
N TYR A 95 5.41 -6.02 -8.59
CA TYR A 95 5.45 -4.60 -8.93
C TYR A 95 4.05 -4.02 -8.80
N THR A 96 3.96 -2.84 -8.19
CA THR A 96 2.71 -2.09 -8.04
C THR A 96 2.88 -0.65 -8.49
N LYS A 97 1.77 -0.04 -8.86
CA LYS A 97 1.62 1.41 -8.92
C LYS A 97 0.80 1.86 -7.71
N GLY A 98 1.18 2.97 -7.11
CA GLY A 98 0.52 3.60 -5.97
C GLY A 98 -0.23 4.86 -6.38
N ALA A 99 -0.25 5.84 -5.49
CA ALA A 99 -0.92 7.12 -5.67
C ALA A 99 -0.46 7.83 -6.96
N ALA A 100 -1.36 8.63 -7.54
CA ALA A 100 -1.06 9.45 -8.70
C ALA A 100 -0.20 10.67 -8.32
N CYS A 101 0.70 11.04 -9.21
CA CYS A 101 1.55 12.22 -9.12
C CYS A 101 0.94 13.40 -9.89
N SER A 102 1.36 14.63 -9.57
CA SER A 102 0.84 15.86 -10.17
C SER A 102 1.14 15.98 -11.68
N ASP A 103 2.19 15.31 -12.15
CA ASP A 103 2.58 15.23 -13.55
C ASP A 103 1.81 14.18 -14.36
N GLY A 104 0.87 13.47 -13.73
CA GLY A 104 0.07 12.40 -14.34
C GLY A 104 0.71 11.02 -14.29
N SER A 105 1.92 10.89 -13.74
CA SER A 105 2.53 9.60 -13.43
C SER A 105 1.96 8.99 -12.15
N ASN A 106 2.52 7.87 -11.68
CA ASN A 106 2.18 7.25 -10.40
C ASN A 106 3.46 6.94 -9.63
N MET A 107 3.38 7.03 -8.31
CA MET A 107 4.36 6.36 -7.45
C MET A 107 4.40 4.86 -7.82
N THR A 108 5.57 4.24 -7.68
CA THR A 108 5.72 2.81 -7.95
C THR A 108 6.32 2.10 -6.76
N ALA A 109 6.10 0.79 -6.67
CA ALA A 109 6.81 0.00 -5.68
C ALA A 109 7.18 -1.38 -6.21
N LYS A 110 8.39 -1.82 -5.84
CA LYS A 110 8.88 -3.18 -5.99
C LYS A 110 8.84 -3.87 -4.64
N TRP A 111 8.17 -5.01 -4.58
CA TRP A 111 8.00 -5.77 -3.36
C TRP A 111 8.80 -7.06 -3.41
N PHE A 112 9.38 -7.42 -2.28
CA PHE A 112 10.08 -8.68 -2.09
C PHE A 112 9.30 -9.53 -1.11
N LEU A 113 9.17 -10.81 -1.44
CA LEU A 113 8.39 -11.76 -0.67
C LEU A 113 9.25 -12.95 -0.23
N ASP A 114 8.91 -13.51 0.93
CA ASP A 114 9.51 -14.75 1.40
C ASP A 114 8.97 -15.99 0.66
N SER A 115 9.38 -17.18 1.10
CA SER A 115 8.91 -18.44 0.52
C SER A 115 7.43 -18.73 0.72
N ALA A 116 6.77 -18.06 1.67
CA ALA A 116 5.35 -18.19 1.96
C ALA A 116 4.50 -17.10 1.30
N PHE A 117 5.05 -16.35 0.35
CA PHE A 117 4.40 -15.19 -0.29
C PHE A 117 4.04 -14.07 0.70
N LYS A 118 4.70 -14.00 1.86
CA LYS A 118 4.57 -12.87 2.77
C LYS A 118 5.54 -11.76 2.32
N PRO A 119 5.05 -10.53 2.08
CA PRO A 119 5.94 -9.42 1.76
C PRO A 119 6.82 -9.07 2.96
N VAL A 120 8.11 -8.85 2.71
CA VAL A 120 9.13 -8.56 3.75
C VAL A 120 9.74 -7.17 3.57
N THR A 121 9.89 -6.72 2.32
CA THR A 121 10.51 -5.43 1.99
C THR A 121 9.81 -4.83 0.77
N ALA A 122 9.72 -3.51 0.75
CA ALA A 122 9.29 -2.75 -0.42
C ALA A 122 10.32 -1.66 -0.73
N ILE A 123 10.58 -1.42 -2.02
CA ILE A 123 11.29 -0.24 -2.50
C ILE A 123 10.26 0.56 -3.27
N ALA A 124 9.87 1.71 -2.75
CA ALA A 124 8.95 2.63 -3.41
C ALA A 124 9.73 3.76 -4.08
N THR A 125 9.26 4.19 -5.24
CA THR A 125 9.73 5.39 -5.92
C THR A 125 8.63 6.44 -5.82
N ASP A 126 8.95 7.60 -5.25
CA ASP A 126 8.02 8.70 -5.11
C ASP A 126 7.86 9.52 -6.41
N CYS A 127 7.05 10.58 -6.35
CA CYS A 127 6.78 11.43 -7.50
C CYS A 127 7.99 12.26 -7.96
N ASP A 128 9.00 12.42 -7.10
CA ASP A 128 10.25 13.10 -7.42
C ASP A 128 11.32 12.12 -7.95
N GLY A 129 10.97 10.83 -8.09
CA GLY A 129 11.88 9.78 -8.54
C GLY A 129 12.81 9.26 -7.46
N LEU A 130 12.60 9.63 -6.19
CA LEU A 130 13.42 9.20 -5.07
C LEU A 130 12.99 7.82 -4.58
N GLU A 131 13.96 6.96 -4.32
CA GLU A 131 13.70 5.63 -3.77
C GLU A 131 13.68 5.61 -2.25
N HIS A 132 12.72 4.86 -1.71
CA HIS A 132 12.50 4.67 -0.28
C HIS A 132 12.36 3.19 0.01
N THR A 133 13.22 2.67 0.89
CA THR A 133 13.17 1.28 1.34
C THR A 133 12.30 1.19 2.58
N TYR A 134 11.41 0.23 2.60
CA TYR A 134 10.52 -0.07 3.71
C TYR A 134 10.64 -1.53 4.12
N SER A 135 10.64 -1.79 5.43
CA SER A 135 10.37 -3.10 5.98
C SER A 135 8.86 -3.29 6.20
N VAL A 136 8.35 -4.48 5.89
CA VAL A 136 6.91 -4.81 5.97
C VAL A 136 6.63 -5.55 7.28
N HIS A 137 5.67 -5.04 8.05
CA HIS A 137 5.33 -5.56 9.37
C HIS A 137 3.84 -5.89 9.49
N GLN A 138 3.56 -6.87 10.34
CA GLN A 138 2.20 -7.24 10.73
C GLN A 138 2.00 -6.89 12.20
N PHE A 139 0.84 -6.34 12.53
CA PHE A 139 0.43 -6.17 13.92
C PHE A 139 -0.49 -7.32 14.34
N ASN A 140 -0.06 -8.12 15.32
CA ASN A 140 -0.87 -9.19 15.92
C ASN A 140 -1.45 -8.67 17.25
N PHE A 141 -2.76 -8.86 17.45
CA PHE A 141 -3.47 -8.55 18.70
C PHE A 141 -3.44 -9.75 19.66
#